data_AF-A0A0F8YVF9-F1
#
_entry.id   AF-A0A0F8YVF9-F1
#
_cell.length_a   1.000
_cell.length_b   1.000
_cell.length_c   1.000
_cell.angle_alpha   90.00
_cell.angle_beta   90.00
_cell.angle_gamma   90.00
#
_symmetry.space_group_name_H-M   'P 1'
#
loop_
_entity.id
_entity.type
_entity.pdbx_description
1 polymer ?
#
loop_
_entity_poly.entity_id
_entity_poly.type
_entity_poly.pdbx_seq_one_letter_code
_entity_poly.pdbx_strand_id
1 'polypeptide(L)'
;MTQMKEKLVRVTAVEILPPESSSSLLVEQDARLQRIVQEEVARILVQKENNLLQPWFTSPAFAQEVRRQQTVEERFKFADFFEGEGCLRCRKQTPQHAGNSLCLRCRNWFVYRLKHHMKKRRQRTERGER
;
A
#
# COMPACT_ATOMS: atom_id res chain seq x y z
N MET A 1 22.36 -27.97 -76.39
CA MET A 1 22.96 -28.30 -75.09
C MET A 1 23.66 -27.06 -74.56
N THR A 2 23.05 -26.35 -73.62
CA THR A 2 23.56 -25.07 -73.12
C THR A 2 23.59 -25.14 -71.60
N GLN A 3 24.78 -25.27 -71.02
CA GLN A 3 24.98 -25.33 -69.57
C GLN A 3 25.04 -23.91 -69.00
N MET A 4 24.13 -23.58 -68.08
CA MET A 4 24.23 -22.38 -67.25
C MET A 4 25.13 -22.69 -66.05
N LYS A 5 26.20 -21.92 -65.89
CA LYS A 5 27.09 -21.96 -64.72
C LYS A 5 26.53 -21.05 -63.64
N GLU A 6 26.01 -21.61 -62.56
CA GLU A 6 25.69 -20.88 -61.33
C GLU A 6 26.96 -20.36 -60.66
N LYS A 7 27.03 -19.05 -60.43
CA LYS A 7 28.08 -18.41 -59.62
C LYS A 7 27.66 -18.48 -58.15
N LEU A 8 28.44 -19.20 -57.36
CA LEU A 8 28.29 -19.27 -55.91
C LEU A 8 28.82 -17.98 -55.26
N VAL A 9 27.93 -17.20 -54.62
CA VAL A 9 28.30 -16.01 -53.84
C VAL A 9 28.64 -16.44 -52.42
N ARG A 10 29.87 -16.17 -51.96
CA ARG A 10 30.26 -16.38 -50.56
C ARG A 10 29.74 -15.22 -49.72
N VAL A 11 28.80 -15.51 -48.82
CA VAL A 11 28.35 -14.58 -47.78
C VAL A 11 29.18 -14.86 -46.53
N THR A 12 30.00 -13.89 -46.12
CA THR A 12 30.71 -13.94 -44.84
C THR A 12 29.77 -13.47 -43.75
N ALA A 13 29.37 -14.36 -42.85
CA ALA A 13 28.61 -14.00 -41.66
C ALA A 13 29.52 -13.24 -40.69
N VAL A 14 29.24 -11.94 -40.51
CA VAL A 14 29.89 -11.12 -39.48
C VAL A 14 29.04 -11.25 -38.22
N GLU A 15 29.54 -12.00 -37.24
CA GLU A 15 28.92 -12.10 -35.93
C GLU A 15 29.31 -10.86 -35.10
N ILE A 16 28.33 -9.97 -34.88
CA ILE A 16 28.53 -8.75 -34.08
C ILE A 16 28.32 -9.13 -32.62
N LEU A 17 29.43 -9.29 -31.87
CA LEU A 17 29.36 -9.44 -30.42
C LEU A 17 28.95 -8.09 -29.79
N PRO A 18 27.95 -8.07 -28.88
CA PRO A 18 27.57 -6.84 -28.19
C PRO A 18 28.74 -6.35 -27.31
N PRO A 19 28.95 -5.03 -27.20
CA PRO A 19 30.04 -4.50 -26.40
C PRO A 19 29.81 -4.83 -24.92
N GLU A 20 30.85 -5.38 -24.27
CA GLU A 20 30.79 -5.88 -22.88
C GLU A 20 30.39 -4.80 -21.84
N SER A 21 30.49 -3.53 -22.21
CA SER A 21 30.07 -2.38 -21.39
C SER A 21 28.56 -2.29 -21.18
N SER A 22 27.75 -2.94 -22.02
CA SER A 22 26.29 -2.93 -21.94
C SER A 22 25.78 -3.75 -20.75
N SER A 23 26.41 -4.89 -20.48
CA SER A 23 25.95 -5.86 -19.49
C SER A 23 26.23 -5.41 -18.06
N SER A 24 27.37 -4.77 -17.81
CA SER A 24 27.73 -4.26 -16.49
C SER A 24 26.83 -3.10 -16.05
N LEU A 25 26.49 -2.18 -16.96
CA LEU A 25 25.58 -1.07 -16.70
C LEU A 25 24.15 -1.54 -16.38
N LEU A 26 23.68 -2.61 -17.02
CA LEU A 26 22.35 -3.17 -16.75
C LEU A 26 22.28 -3.83 -15.37
N VAL A 27 23.32 -4.57 -14.98
CA VAL A 27 23.42 -5.19 -13.66
C VAL A 27 23.45 -4.13 -12.54
N GLU A 28 24.14 -3.01 -12.77
CA GLU A 28 24.19 -1.89 -11.83
C GLU A 28 22.85 -1.14 -11.70
N GLN A 29 22.13 -0.99 -12.82
CA GLN A 29 20.79 -0.40 -12.84
C GLN A 29 19.77 -1.28 -12.11
N ASP A 30 19.84 -2.60 -12.29
CA ASP A 30 18.96 -3.54 -11.59
C ASP A 30 19.23 -3.55 -10.08
N ALA A 31 20.50 -3.53 -9.66
CA ALA A 31 20.86 -3.45 -8.25
C ALA A 31 20.44 -2.11 -7.62
N ARG A 32 20.37 -1.04 -8.41
CA ARG A 32 19.86 0.27 -7.96
C ARG A 32 18.34 0.26 -7.86
N LEU A 33 17.65 -0.33 -8.82
CA LEU A 33 16.20 -0.48 -8.82
C LEU A 33 15.73 -1.34 -7.65
N GLN A 34 16.39 -2.47 -7.40
CA GLN A 34 16.09 -3.35 -6.26
C GLN A 34 16.26 -2.64 -4.93
N ARG A 35 17.30 -1.79 -4.78
CA ARG A 35 17.47 -0.97 -3.57
C ARG A 35 16.32 0.00 -3.36
N ILE A 36 15.90 0.72 -4.41
CA ILE A 36 14.77 1.65 -4.34
C ILE A 36 13.47 0.89 -3.98
N VAL A 37 13.24 -0.27 -4.61
CA VAL A 37 12.07 -1.12 -4.32
C VAL A 37 12.09 -1.59 -2.87
N GLN A 38 13.24 -2.05 -2.36
CA GLN A 38 13.36 -2.50 -0.97
C GLN A 38 13.17 -1.36 0.03
N GLU A 39 13.72 -0.17 -0.23
CA GLU A 39 13.51 1.01 0.61
C GLU A 39 12.03 1.43 0.65
N GLU A 40 11.34 1.41 -0.50
CA GLU A 40 9.91 1.71 -0.54
C GLU A 40 9.05 0.64 0.11
N VAL A 41 9.38 -0.65 -0.09
CA VAL A 41 8.70 -1.75 0.60
C VAL A 41 8.90 -1.62 2.11
N ALA A 42 10.11 -1.32 2.59
CA ALA A 42 10.36 -1.08 4.00
C ALA A 42 9.58 0.13 4.54
N ARG A 43 9.53 1.25 3.79
CA ARG A 43 8.69 2.41 4.12
C ARG A 43 7.21 2.05 4.24
N ILE A 44 6.69 1.27 3.30
CA ILE A 44 5.30 0.81 3.29
C ILE A 44 5.03 -0.14 4.45
N LEU A 45 5.96 -1.04 4.78
CA LEU A 45 5.82 -1.96 5.92
C LEU A 45 5.85 -1.21 7.26
N VAL A 46 6.71 -0.21 7.41
CA VAL A 46 6.73 0.69 8.58
C VAL A 46 5.43 1.53 8.65
N GLN A 47 4.88 1.93 7.50
CA GLN A 47 3.54 2.53 7.45
C GLN A 47 2.43 1.53 7.78
N LYS A 48 2.57 0.23 7.46
CA LYS A 48 1.60 -0.82 7.83
C LYS A 48 1.46 -1.02 9.32
N GLU A 49 2.54 -0.91 10.10
CA GLU A 49 2.44 -0.91 11.57
C GLU A 49 1.65 0.30 12.08
N ASN A 50 1.77 1.45 11.40
CA ASN A 50 0.96 2.65 11.66
C ASN A 50 -0.47 2.56 11.11
N ASN A 51 -0.81 1.55 10.30
CA ASN A 51 -2.14 1.32 9.75
C ASN A 51 -3.09 0.60 10.71
N LEU A 52 -2.66 0.31 11.94
CA LEU A 52 -3.52 -0.22 13.00
C LEU A 52 -4.73 0.68 13.28
N LEU A 53 -4.74 1.94 12.86
CA LEU A 53 -5.88 2.86 13.03
C LEU A 53 -6.41 3.45 11.71
N GLN A 54 -6.04 2.91 10.53
CA GLN A 54 -6.72 3.27 9.27
C GLN A 54 -7.97 2.38 9.10
N PRO A 55 -9.19 2.93 8.87
CA PRO A 55 -9.49 3.93 7.86
C PRO A 55 -10.31 5.12 8.41
N TRP A 56 -9.96 5.61 9.59
CA TRP A 56 -10.80 6.61 10.29
C TRP A 56 -10.92 7.96 9.54
N PHE A 57 -10.02 8.25 8.59
CA PHE A 57 -9.82 9.60 8.06
C PHE A 57 -9.60 9.69 6.54
N THR A 58 -9.81 8.61 5.80
CA THR A 58 -9.54 8.58 4.36
C THR A 58 -10.85 8.63 3.57
N SER A 59 -10.78 9.12 2.34
CA SER A 59 -11.94 9.12 1.44
C SER A 59 -12.50 7.69 1.29
N PRO A 60 -13.81 7.52 1.05
CA PRO A 60 -14.41 6.20 0.87
C PRO A 60 -13.71 5.36 -0.20
N ALA A 61 -13.29 6.02 -1.30
CA ALA A 61 -12.53 5.39 -2.39
C ALA A 61 -11.16 4.86 -1.91
N PHE A 62 -10.40 5.67 -1.17
CA PHE A 62 -9.11 5.23 -0.64
C PHE A 62 -9.27 4.13 0.42
N ALA A 63 -10.28 4.23 1.28
CA ALA A 63 -10.58 3.20 2.27
C ALA A 63 -10.94 1.86 1.60
N GLN A 64 -11.64 1.90 0.46
CA GLN A 64 -11.95 0.71 -0.33
C GLN A 64 -10.68 0.11 -0.94
N GLU A 65 -9.78 0.94 -1.47
CA GLU A 65 -8.52 0.49 -2.06
C GLU A 65 -7.59 -0.15 -1.00
N VAL A 66 -7.46 0.49 0.17
CA VAL A 66 -6.73 -0.11 1.30
C VAL A 66 -7.34 -1.45 1.70
N ARG A 67 -8.67 -1.57 1.75
CA ARG A 67 -9.32 -2.85 2.03
C ARG A 67 -9.00 -3.91 0.98
N ARG A 68 -8.91 -3.55 -0.31
CA ARG A 68 -8.55 -4.50 -1.37
C ARG A 68 -7.16 -5.09 -1.15
N GLN A 69 -6.22 -4.29 -0.65
CA GLN A 69 -4.85 -4.69 -0.39
C GLN A 69 -4.65 -5.46 0.94
N GLN A 70 -5.66 -5.46 1.81
CA GLN A 70 -5.63 -6.23 3.06
C GLN A 70 -5.92 -7.71 2.83
N THR A 71 -5.17 -8.54 3.56
CA THR A 71 -5.44 -9.97 3.78
C THR A 71 -6.77 -10.18 4.50
N VAL A 72 -7.26 -11.42 4.52
CA VAL A 72 -8.53 -11.77 5.18
C VAL A 72 -8.44 -11.47 6.67
N GLU A 73 -7.34 -11.89 7.29
CA GLU A 73 -7.03 -11.71 8.71
C GLU A 73 -7.00 -10.21 9.07
N GLU A 74 -6.35 -9.38 8.24
CA GLU A 74 -6.29 -7.93 8.48
C GLU A 74 -7.67 -7.25 8.42
N ARG A 75 -8.60 -7.78 7.60
CA ARG A 75 -9.98 -7.27 7.49
C ARG A 75 -10.82 -7.65 8.69
N PHE A 76 -10.64 -8.86 9.22
CA PHE A 76 -11.45 -9.39 10.33
C PHE A 76 -10.89 -9.12 11.72
N LYS A 77 -9.62 -8.72 11.86
CA LYS A 77 -8.95 -8.48 13.16
C LYS A 77 -9.78 -7.71 14.20
N PHE A 78 -10.54 -6.69 13.78
CA PHE A 78 -11.36 -5.88 14.69
C PHE A 78 -12.71 -6.52 15.02
N ALA A 79 -13.24 -7.35 14.12
CA ALA A 79 -14.41 -8.17 14.39
C ALA A 79 -14.03 -9.28 15.37
N ASP A 80 -12.94 -10.00 15.10
CA ASP A 80 -12.42 -11.08 15.94
C ASP A 80 -12.08 -10.57 17.34
N PHE A 81 -11.39 -9.43 17.44
CA PHE A 81 -11.15 -8.78 18.73
C PHE A 81 -12.45 -8.44 19.45
N PHE A 82 -13.46 -7.91 18.75
CA PHE A 82 -14.72 -7.53 19.38
C PHE A 82 -15.52 -8.75 19.84
N GLU A 83 -15.43 -9.87 19.12
CA GLU A 83 -16.06 -11.12 19.51
C GLU A 83 -15.42 -11.66 20.81
N GLY A 84 -14.09 -11.62 20.93
CA GLY A 84 -13.39 -12.04 22.15
C GLY A 84 -13.53 -11.08 23.33
N GLU A 85 -13.33 -9.78 23.10
CA GLU A 85 -13.12 -8.76 24.15
C GLU A 85 -14.28 -7.75 24.30
N GLY A 86 -15.26 -7.80 23.40
CA GLY A 86 -16.33 -6.82 23.30
C GLY A 86 -15.86 -5.44 22.83
N CYS A 87 -16.69 -4.43 23.09
CA CYS A 87 -16.38 -3.04 22.76
C CYS A 87 -15.12 -2.53 23.50
N LEU A 88 -14.12 -2.01 22.78
CA LEU A 88 -12.88 -1.44 23.35
C LEU A 88 -13.11 -0.41 24.47
N ARG A 89 -14.20 0.37 24.38
CA ARG A 89 -14.51 1.42 25.35
C ARG A 89 -15.37 0.95 26.52
N CYS A 90 -16.46 0.24 26.24
CA CYS A 90 -17.45 -0.11 27.27
C CYS A 90 -17.50 -1.59 27.61
N ARG A 91 -16.66 -2.41 26.98
CA ARG A 91 -16.53 -3.87 27.14
C ARG A 91 -17.80 -4.68 26.92
N LYS A 92 -18.88 -4.06 26.43
CA LYS A 92 -20.12 -4.75 26.09
C LYS A 92 -19.98 -5.53 24.79
N GLN A 93 -20.38 -6.78 24.80
CA GLN A 93 -20.53 -7.64 23.63
C GLN A 93 -21.94 -7.44 23.03
N THR A 94 -22.14 -6.31 22.37
CA THR A 94 -23.42 -6.02 21.69
C THR A 94 -23.41 -6.66 20.30
N PRO A 95 -24.55 -7.14 19.78
CA PRO A 95 -24.60 -7.80 18.47
C PRO A 95 -24.20 -6.88 17.30
N GLN A 96 -24.30 -5.56 17.47
CA GLN A 96 -23.91 -4.59 16.45
C GLN A 96 -22.48 -4.07 16.67
N HIS A 97 -21.53 -4.76 16.05
CA HIS A 97 -20.18 -4.21 15.80
C HIS A 97 -20.27 -3.08 14.77
N ALA A 98 -19.69 -1.93 15.09
CA ALA A 98 -19.70 -0.77 14.20
C ALA A 98 -18.32 -0.47 13.59
N GLY A 99 -17.41 -1.45 13.58
CA GLY A 99 -16.02 -1.30 13.15
C GLY A 99 -15.08 -0.86 14.28
N ASN A 100 -13.79 -1.10 14.09
CA ASN A 100 -12.70 -0.74 15.02
C ASN A 100 -12.94 -1.22 16.46
N SER A 101 -13.56 -2.38 16.60
CA SER A 101 -13.90 -2.98 17.90
C SER A 101 -14.70 -2.05 18.82
N LEU A 102 -15.56 -1.19 18.26
CA LEU A 102 -16.48 -0.36 19.02
C LEU A 102 -17.93 -0.78 18.73
N CYS A 103 -18.76 -0.76 19.77
CA CYS A 103 -20.21 -0.79 19.57
C CYS A 103 -20.69 0.53 18.97
N LEU A 104 -21.84 0.51 18.30
CA LEU A 104 -22.40 1.67 17.59
C LEU A 104 -22.48 2.94 18.47
N ARG A 105 -22.92 2.79 19.72
CA ARG A 105 -22.99 3.90 20.70
C ARG A 105 -21.62 4.51 20.97
N CYS A 106 -20.60 3.68 21.23
CA CYS A 106 -19.26 4.17 21.54
C CYS A 106 -18.57 4.79 20.31
N ARG A 107 -18.79 4.21 19.13
CA ARG A 107 -18.31 4.78 17.86
C ARG A 107 -18.89 6.17 17.62
N ASN A 108 -20.21 6.33 17.72
CA ASN A 108 -20.86 7.62 17.46
C ASN A 108 -20.38 8.69 18.45
N TRP A 109 -20.24 8.33 19.73
CA TRP A 109 -19.66 9.22 20.74
C TRP A 109 -18.24 9.66 20.37
N PHE A 110 -17.38 8.72 19.95
CA PHE A 110 -16.00 9.04 19.58
C PHE A 110 -15.96 9.97 18.36
N VAL A 111 -16.71 9.65 17.31
CA VAL A 111 -16.78 10.49 16.09
C VAL A 111 -17.25 11.90 16.41
N TYR A 112 -18.26 12.04 17.26
CA TYR A 112 -18.75 13.35 17.71
C TYR A 112 -17.66 14.15 18.45
N ARG A 113 -17.00 13.53 19.44
CA ARG A 113 -15.94 14.17 20.23
C ARG A 113 -14.77 14.60 19.34
N LEU A 114 -14.39 13.73 18.40
CA LEU A 114 -13.32 14.01 17.44
C LEU A 114 -13.64 15.22 16.57
N LYS A 115 -14.84 15.26 15.96
CA LYS A 115 -15.31 16.42 15.18
C LYS A 115 -15.29 17.71 16.00
N HIS A 116 -15.74 17.63 17.26
CA HIS A 116 -15.71 18.77 18.17
C HIS A 116 -14.28 19.28 18.41
N HIS A 117 -13.33 18.39 18.71
CA HIS A 117 -11.93 18.75 18.92
C HIS A 117 -11.26 19.27 17.65
N MET A 118 -11.56 18.71 16.48
CA MET A 118 -11.06 19.21 15.18
C MET A 118 -11.58 20.63 14.90
N LYS A 119 -12.88 20.89 15.13
CA LYS A 119 -13.47 22.23 15.00
C LYS A 119 -12.80 23.22 15.96
N LYS A 120 -12.62 22.84 17.22
CA LYS A 120 -11.95 23.68 18.23
C LYS A 120 -10.50 23.98 17.86
N ARG A 121 -9.76 22.99 17.34
CA ARG A 121 -8.38 23.17 16.85
C ARG A 121 -8.33 24.14 15.69
N ARG A 122 -9.21 23.98 14.70
CA ARG A 122 -9.32 24.91 13.55
C ARG A 122 -9.55 26.35 14.02
N GLN A 123 -10.49 26.56 14.94
CA GLN A 123 -10.77 27.89 15.50
C GLN A 123 -9.60 28.50 16.29
N ARG A 124 -8.78 27.67 16.96
CA ARG A 124 -7.55 28.15 17.63
C ARG A 124 -6.51 28.59 16.59
N THR A 125 -6.32 27.79 15.54
CA THR A 125 -5.42 28.13 14.43
C THR A 125 -5.84 29.42 13.73
N GLU A 126 -7.14 29.60 13.47
CA GLU A 126 -7.70 30.84 12.88
C GLU A 126 -7.53 32.07 13.79
N ARG A 127 -7.43 31.88 15.11
CA ARG A 127 -7.17 32.94 16.10
C ARG A 127 -5.68 33.17 16.39
N GLY A 128 -4.78 32.41 15.77
CA GLY A 128 -3.34 32.51 16.03
C GLY A 128 -2.89 31.92 17.38
N GLU A 129 -3.76 31.18 18.07
CA GLU A 129 -3.46 30.52 19.35
C GLU A 129 -2.83 29.15 19.06
N ARG A 130 -1.50 29.01 19.23
CA ARG A 130 -0.83 27.70 19.16
C ARG A 130 -1.08 26.90 20.44
#